data_AF-A0A1Y2U7Q1-F1
#
_entry.id   AF-A0A1Y2U7Q1-F1
#
_cell.length_a   1.000
_cell.length_b   1.000
_cell.length_c   1.000
_cell.angle_alpha   90.00
_cell.angle_beta   90.00
_cell.angle_gamma   90.00
#
_symmetry.space_group_name_H-M   'P 1'
#
loop_
_entity.id
_entity.type
_entity.pdbx_description
1 polymer ?
#
loop_
_entity_poly.entity_id
_entity_poly.type
_entity_poly.pdbx_seq_one_letter_code
_entity_poly.pdbx_strand_id
1 'polypeptide(L)'
;MSRLGAEWLPPYYDQPCSKVVDPTGAGNAFLGGFTVSLLETNDPREASICGSVASSYALEQFGVPNLTPSSWFSGELWNGTKVAARVEEYKKRLAAVLNFSQGTFIK
;
A
#
# COMPACT_ATOMS: atom_id res chain seq x y z
N MET A 1 22.81 -1.22 11.32
CA MET A 1 22.53 -0.01 12.11
C MET A 1 21.04 0.28 12.01
N SER A 2 20.27 -0.03 13.05
CA SER A 2 18.85 0.31 13.10
C SER A 2 18.71 1.82 13.12
N ARG A 3 18.01 2.39 12.13
CA ARG A 3 17.60 3.79 12.21
C ARG A 3 16.51 3.85 13.29
N LEU A 4 16.87 4.39 14.46
CA LEU A 4 15.94 4.75 15.56
C LEU A 4 15.04 5.95 15.20
N GLY A 5 14.65 6.08 13.93
CA GLY A 5 13.88 7.21 13.42
C GLY A 5 12.56 6.73 12.82
N ALA A 6 11.49 7.49 13.07
CA ALA A 6 10.22 7.29 12.39
C ALA A 6 10.43 7.48 10.86
N GLU A 7 9.95 6.54 10.06
CA GLU A 7 9.90 6.66 8.60
C GLU A 7 8.53 7.18 8.18
N TRP A 8 8.52 8.24 7.36
CA TRP A 8 7.31 8.70 6.72
C TRP A 8 7.09 7.96 5.40
N LEU A 9 5.95 7.30 5.26
CA LEU A 9 5.51 6.72 3.99
C LEU A 9 4.47 7.64 3.33
N PRO A 10 4.72 8.15 2.10
CA PRO A 10 3.74 8.97 1.38
C PRO A 10 2.46 8.17 1.09
N PRO A 11 1.30 8.83 0.89
CA PRO A 11 0.05 8.15 0.57
C PRO A 11 0.17 7.28 -0.70
N TYR A 12 -0.65 6.23 -0.79
CA TYR A 12 -0.68 5.38 -2.00
C TYR A 12 -1.14 6.17 -3.24
N TYR A 13 -2.02 7.16 -3.09
CA TYR A 13 -2.49 8.02 -4.17
C TYR A 13 -2.03 9.46 -3.96
N ASP A 14 -1.46 10.08 -5.01
CA ASP A 14 -1.14 11.51 -5.04
C ASP A 14 -2.39 12.36 -5.32
N GLN A 15 -2.34 13.66 -5.03
CA GLN A 15 -3.44 14.57 -5.31
C GLN A 15 -3.17 15.41 -6.58
N PRO A 16 -4.16 15.63 -7.46
CA PRO A 16 -5.51 15.06 -7.45
C PRO A 16 -5.55 13.63 -8.04
N CYS A 17 -6.41 12.75 -7.51
CA CYS A 17 -6.57 11.39 -8.02
C CYS A 17 -8.04 11.00 -8.17
N SER A 18 -8.46 10.71 -9.40
CA SER A 18 -9.83 10.26 -9.73
C SER A 18 -10.15 8.83 -9.26
N LYS A 19 -9.13 8.07 -8.83
CA LYS A 19 -9.33 6.72 -8.27
C LYS A 19 -9.81 6.75 -6.82
N VAL A 20 -9.70 7.87 -6.10
CA VAL A 20 -10.24 7.97 -4.73
C VAL A 20 -11.71 8.38 -4.81
N VAL A 21 -12.61 7.41 -4.62
CA VAL A 21 -14.07 7.55 -4.78
C VAL A 21 -14.77 7.63 -3.42
N ASP A 22 -14.44 6.74 -2.48
CA ASP A 22 -15.09 6.66 -1.16
C ASP A 22 -14.05 6.35 -0.07
N PRO A 23 -13.85 7.21 0.95
CA PRO A 23 -12.92 6.94 2.04
C PRO A 23 -13.41 5.88 3.04
N THR A 24 -14.69 5.49 2.96
CA THR A 24 -15.30 4.58 3.93
C THR A 24 -14.59 3.23 3.96
N GLY A 25 -14.24 2.77 5.17
CA GLY A 25 -13.59 1.48 5.36
C GLY A 25 -12.09 1.44 5.05
N ALA A 26 -11.50 2.50 4.46
CA ALA A 26 -10.08 2.53 4.13
C ALA A 26 -9.17 2.35 5.37
N GLY A 27 -9.55 2.93 6.51
CA GLY A 27 -8.83 2.75 7.78
C GLY A 27 -8.96 1.33 8.35
N ASN A 28 -10.12 0.69 8.20
CA ASN A 28 -10.32 -0.70 8.61
C ASN A 28 -9.49 -1.65 7.74
N ALA A 29 -9.47 -1.41 6.43
CA ALA A 29 -8.62 -2.14 5.49
C ALA A 29 -7.13 -1.94 5.82
N PHE A 30 -6.72 -0.71 6.19
CA PHE A 30 -5.35 -0.43 6.65
C PHE A 30 -4.97 -1.35 7.82
N LEU A 31 -5.79 -1.33 8.87
CA LEU A 31 -5.51 -2.09 10.09
C LEU A 31 -5.50 -3.59 9.82
N GLY A 32 -6.40 -4.11 8.99
CA GLY A 32 -6.38 -5.50 8.56
C GLY A 32 -5.07 -5.89 7.86
N GLY A 33 -4.68 -5.13 6.83
CA GLY A 33 -3.43 -5.39 6.09
C GLY A 33 -2.18 -5.20 6.94
N PHE A 34 -2.16 -4.18 7.80
CA PHE A 34 -1.06 -3.91 8.72
C PHE A 34 -0.88 -5.04 9.75
N THR A 35 -1.96 -5.45 10.40
CA THR A 35 -1.87 -6.44 11.50
C THR A 35 -1.43 -7.81 11.02
N VAL A 36 -1.97 -8.29 9.88
CA VAL A 36 -1.54 -9.56 9.28
C VAL A 36 -0.07 -9.50 8.88
N SER A 37 0.33 -8.45 8.16
CA SER A 37 1.70 -8.34 7.67
C SER A 37 2.71 -8.10 8.79
N LEU A 38 2.33 -7.40 9.87
CA LEU A 38 3.17 -7.26 11.07
C LEU A 38 3.40 -8.62 11.75
N LEU A 39 2.37 -9.46 11.84
CA LEU A 39 2.50 -10.80 12.40
C LEU A 39 3.43 -11.69 11.56
N GLU A 40 3.35 -11.59 10.23
CA GLU A 40 4.14 -12.40 9.31
C GLU A 40 5.61 -11.96 9.22
N THR A 41 5.86 -10.65 9.26
CA THR A 41 7.19 -10.07 8.95
C THR A 41 7.93 -9.55 10.17
N ASN A 42 7.20 -9.22 11.25
CA ASN A 42 7.71 -8.46 12.38
C ASN A 42 8.42 -7.15 11.98
N ASP A 43 8.04 -6.57 10.83
CA ASP A 43 8.57 -5.32 10.30
C ASP A 43 7.43 -4.28 10.16
N PRO A 44 7.41 -3.22 10.98
CA PRO A 44 6.37 -2.20 10.92
C PRO A 44 6.36 -1.42 9.59
N ARG A 45 7.49 -1.37 8.86
CA ARG A 45 7.56 -0.74 7.54
C ARG A 45 6.81 -1.56 6.50
N GLU A 46 7.09 -2.86 6.44
CA GLU A 46 6.39 -3.80 5.56
C GLU A 46 4.90 -3.87 5.91
N ALA A 47 4.57 -3.90 7.20
CA ALA A 47 3.19 -3.82 7.67
C ALA A 47 2.48 -2.55 7.20
N SER A 48 3.13 -1.39 7.28
CA SER A 48 2.57 -0.11 6.82
C SER A 48 2.39 -0.05 5.30
N ILE A 49 3.28 -0.69 4.55
CA ILE A 49 3.15 -0.86 3.09
C ILE A 49 1.91 -1.69 2.75
N CYS A 50 1.75 -2.84 3.40
CA CYS A 50 0.61 -3.72 3.20
C CYS A 50 -0.71 -3.06 3.63
N GLY A 51 -0.73 -2.35 4.75
CA GLY A 51 -1.87 -1.56 5.19
C GLY A 51 -2.27 -0.49 4.17
N SER A 52 -1.30 0.26 3.66
CA SER A 52 -1.55 1.30 2.64
C SER A 52 -2.11 0.70 1.34
N VAL A 53 -1.61 -0.47 0.93
CA VAL A 53 -2.13 -1.20 -0.23
C VAL A 53 -3.54 -1.72 0.03
N ALA A 54 -3.84 -2.26 1.20
CA ALA A 54 -5.19 -2.70 1.55
C ALA A 54 -6.19 -1.54 1.52
N SER A 55 -5.83 -0.39 2.10
CA SER A 55 -6.64 0.84 2.01
C SER A 55 -6.90 1.28 0.58
N SER A 56 -5.89 1.17 -0.30
CA SER A 56 -6.03 1.63 -1.69
C SER A 56 -7.19 0.95 -2.43
N TYR A 57 -7.51 -0.31 -2.10
CA TYR A 57 -8.63 -1.02 -2.70
C TYR A 57 -9.99 -0.53 -2.20
N ALA A 58 -10.10 -0.23 -0.90
CA ALA A 58 -11.32 0.31 -0.31
C ALA A 58 -11.62 1.72 -0.83
N LEU A 59 -10.58 2.52 -1.13
CA LEU A 59 -10.74 3.88 -1.64
C LEU A 59 -11.37 3.96 -3.04
N GLU A 60 -11.31 2.89 -3.84
CA GLU A 60 -11.60 2.92 -5.27
C GLU A 60 -13.07 2.83 -5.66
N GLN A 61 -13.94 2.48 -4.73
CA GLN A 61 -15.37 2.28 -4.99
C GLN A 61 -16.19 2.43 -3.71
N PHE A 62 -17.50 2.63 -3.87
CA PHE A 62 -18.42 2.51 -2.75
C PHE A 62 -18.53 1.04 -2.30
N GLY A 63 -18.38 0.82 -1.00
CA GLY A 63 -18.49 -0.51 -0.40
C GLY A 63 -17.21 -1.34 -0.50
N VAL A 64 -17.33 -2.67 -0.32
CA VAL A 64 -16.18 -3.56 -0.29
C VAL A 64 -15.53 -3.73 -1.66
N PRO A 65 -14.20 -3.91 -1.76
CA PRO A 65 -13.50 -4.13 -3.02
C PRO A 65 -14.02 -5.35 -3.81
N ASN A 66 -13.95 -5.28 -5.14
CA ASN A 66 -14.38 -6.36 -6.02
C ASN A 66 -13.35 -7.49 -6.06
N LEU A 67 -13.70 -8.64 -5.47
CA LEU A 67 -12.91 -9.86 -5.48
C LEU A 67 -13.17 -10.67 -6.76
N THR A 68 -12.11 -10.92 -7.53
CA THR A 68 -12.08 -12.02 -8.51
C THR A 68 -11.34 -13.19 -7.87
N PRO A 69 -12.03 -14.29 -7.53
CA PRO A 69 -11.42 -15.43 -6.88
C PRO A 69 -10.26 -16.01 -7.70
N SER A 70 -9.32 -16.66 -7.02
CA SER A 70 -8.29 -17.44 -7.70
C SER A 70 -8.91 -18.62 -8.45
N SER A 71 -8.24 -19.02 -9.54
CA SER A 71 -8.54 -20.21 -10.32
C SER A 71 -7.26 -21.03 -10.51
N TRP A 72 -7.37 -22.20 -11.16
CA TRP A 72 -6.20 -23.01 -11.48
C TRP A 72 -5.13 -22.25 -12.28
N PHE A 73 -5.56 -21.35 -13.17
CA PHE A 73 -4.68 -20.64 -14.10
C PHE A 73 -4.42 -19.18 -13.70
N SER A 74 -5.11 -18.65 -12.68
CA SER A 74 -5.03 -17.25 -12.31
C SER A 74 -5.04 -17.04 -10.79
N GLY A 75 -4.18 -16.15 -10.30
CA GLY A 75 -4.23 -15.70 -8.92
C GLY A 75 -5.45 -14.81 -8.65
N GLU A 76 -5.74 -14.60 -7.37
CA GLU A 76 -6.79 -13.69 -6.89
C GLU A 76 -6.52 -12.24 -7.32
N LEU A 77 -7.58 -11.51 -7.69
CA LEU A 77 -7.53 -10.09 -8.01
C LEU A 77 -8.50 -9.31 -7.13
N TRP A 78 -8.08 -8.12 -6.72
CA TRP A 78 -8.89 -7.13 -6.04
C TRP A 78 -8.96 -5.91 -6.93
N ASN A 79 -10.17 -5.45 -7.26
CA ASN A 79 -10.41 -4.39 -8.25
C ASN A 79 -9.62 -4.61 -9.57
N GLY A 80 -9.47 -5.87 -9.96
CA GLY A 80 -8.73 -6.26 -11.18
C GLY A 80 -7.20 -6.29 -11.06
N THR A 81 -6.61 -6.04 -9.88
CA THR A 81 -5.16 -6.11 -9.67
C THR A 81 -4.76 -7.11 -8.60
N LYS A 82 -3.57 -7.72 -8.73
CA LYS A 82 -2.99 -8.57 -7.68
C LYS A 82 -2.45 -7.71 -6.54
N VAL A 83 -2.69 -8.10 -5.29
CA VAL A 83 -2.14 -7.42 -4.10
C VAL A 83 -0.61 -7.30 -4.20
N ALA A 84 0.08 -8.38 -4.56
CA ALA A 84 1.53 -8.39 -4.72
C ALA A 84 2.03 -7.37 -5.75
N ALA A 85 1.34 -7.23 -6.89
CA ALA A 85 1.73 -6.24 -7.90
C ALA A 85 1.62 -4.81 -7.36
N ARG A 86 0.59 -4.55 -6.55
CA ARG A 86 0.34 -3.25 -5.93
C ARG A 86 1.34 -2.91 -4.82
N VAL A 87 1.74 -3.90 -4.02
CA VAL A 87 2.85 -3.79 -3.06
C VAL A 87 4.15 -3.43 -3.77
N GLU A 88 4.49 -4.15 -4.84
CA GLU A 88 5.71 -3.89 -5.61
C GLU A 88 5.72 -2.50 -6.25
N GLU A 89 4.57 -2.05 -6.78
CA GLU A 89 4.41 -0.69 -7.30
C GLU A 89 4.67 0.36 -6.21
N TYR A 90 4.08 0.18 -5.02
CA TYR A 90 4.25 1.12 -3.92
C TYR A 90 5.70 1.14 -3.42
N LYS A 91 6.33 -0.02 -3.24
CA LYS A 91 7.75 -0.14 -2.87
C LYS A 91 8.68 0.57 -3.85
N LYS A 92 8.43 0.43 -5.16
CA LYS A 92 9.20 1.14 -6.20
C LYS A 92 9.07 2.66 -6.05
N ARG A 93 7.88 3.17 -5.76
CA ARG A 93 7.66 4.60 -5.50
C ARG A 93 8.37 5.09 -4.24
N LEU A 94 8.33 4.30 -3.15
CA LEU A 94 9.07 4.62 -1.93
C LEU A 94 10.58 4.71 -2.16
N ALA A 95 11.15 3.76 -2.93
CA ALA A 95 12.57 3.80 -3.29
C ALA A 95 12.94 5.04 -4.11
N ALA A 96 12.06 5.48 -5.03
CA ALA A 96 12.26 6.71 -5.80
C ALA A 96 12.28 7.95 -4.89
N VAL A 97 11.34 8.06 -3.94
CA VAL A 97 11.28 9.18 -2.98
C VAL A 97 12.54 9.25 -2.10
N LEU A 98 13.04 8.10 -1.63
CA LEU A 98 14.27 8.03 -0.84
C LEU A 98 15.51 8.47 -1.62
N ASN A 99 15.55 8.23 -2.93
CA ASN A 99 16.65 8.69 -3.78
C ASN A 99 16.60 10.21 -4.02
N PHE A 100 15.40 10.79 -4.15
CA PHE A 100 15.23 12.24 -4.27
C PHE A 100 15.62 12.99 -3.00
N SER A 101 15.28 12.47 -1.82
CA SER A 101 15.64 13.12 -0.55
C SER A 101 17.14 13.11 -0.27
N GLN A 102 17.86 12.06 -0.69
CA GLN A 102 19.32 11.99 -0.57
C GLN A 102 20.06 12.87 -1.60
N GLY A 103 19.49 13.07 -2.79
CA GLY A 103 20.07 13.95 -3.83
C GLY A 103 19.94 15.45 -3.56
N THR A 104 19.11 15.86 -2.58
CA THR A 104 18.84 17.28 -2.29
C THR A 104 19.86 17.91 -1.31
N PHE A 105 20.81 17.13 -0.77
CA PHE A 105 21.86 17.61 0.14
C PHE A 105 23.19 18.01 -0.54
N ILE A 106 23.23 18.14 -1.87
CA ILE A 106 24.39 18.69 -2.59
C ILE A 106 23.95 19.84 -3.49
N LYS A 107 23.73 21.01 -2.90
CA LYS A 107 24.00 22.35 -3.48
C LYS A 107 24.25 23.34 -2.35
#